data_AF-A0AA85KC50-F1
#
_entry.id   AF-A0AA85KC50-F1
#
_cell.length_a   1.000
_cell.length_b   1.000
_cell.length_c   1.000
_cell.angle_alpha   90.00
_cell.angle_beta   90.00
_cell.angle_gamma   90.00
#
_symmetry.space_group_name_H-M   'P 1'
#
loop_
_entity.id
_entity.type
_entity.pdbx_description
1 polymer ?
#
loop_
_entity_poly.entity_id
_entity_poly.type
_entity_poly.pdbx_seq_one_letter_code
_entity_poly.pdbx_strand_id
1 'polypeptide(L)'
;MHSKSTSVKDYSGPPEIRKHKNSKICYGVADEVFTQDLNAILREELQIADRHKSNYETLKSAFKKLYNAYNQLESRLNSSANDSKLLERQQQQQQQQGDIHLMEARNNLNEYISAMEIVKQSNSIPAVETLEISMLKITNELEAKYREQILNLQYDLQSCQNENRLLVEEIQNLNKTLNQERSEFKNTLMNSKLFYEAEISSLQKIKDHQNTEINQLSLVQTNEDKKILLQNAQLQAKCDELSNQLELIRNNLSKEREQIQLENEDQLQLCSELKAKNMELEAICSTQKNHINALTQEVNELRAELINHRQTLVESTKCQYKAETQIDKLLQSTRIELINLRKEAEYQKSEIDKQRSELTEKSRKLQDELDMLHNRLTCTNQFSGNRENNHFDVINTQNNNDEEEEKLQRIIKLFQKHFLLHINEFENKVSSISDRLNLEVDQMQTFQMHAKSIMETINQSSMYPKSFIPSQQQNGKTSDRIQLTLVQDNMQRYVDDARKKKRTLCLRIVLLKQKINFLESEIEKLREENINLKTNVASITEYERVCLAYKDLYRRHQEYERIILNSDNQKFITNNDHVGRLTEEE
;
A
#
# COMPACT_ATOMS: atom_id res chain seq x y z
N MET A 1 10.63 -58.57 36.87
CA MET A 1 10.34 -58.63 35.41
C MET A 1 11.27 -57.64 34.69
N HIS A 2 11.23 -57.59 33.34
CA HIS A 2 12.28 -57.03 32.46
C HIS A 2 12.86 -55.66 32.91
N SER A 3 14.17 -55.36 32.88
CA SER A 3 15.36 -55.78 32.07
C SER A 3 15.61 -54.95 30.79
N LYS A 4 16.60 -54.05 30.86
CA LYS A 4 17.47 -53.44 29.81
C LYS A 4 18.05 -52.13 30.40
N SER A 5 19.35 -51.87 30.67
CA SER A 5 20.64 -52.55 30.47
C SER A 5 21.30 -52.55 29.07
N THR A 6 22.18 -51.56 28.83
CA THR A 6 23.47 -51.61 28.06
C THR A 6 24.21 -50.28 28.31
N SER A 7 25.46 -50.28 28.80
CA SER A 7 26.74 -50.17 28.05
C SER A 7 26.94 -48.80 27.36
N VAL A 8 27.93 -47.94 27.62
CA VAL A 8 29.36 -48.07 28.08
C VAL A 8 30.29 -48.63 27.00
N LYS A 9 31.53 -48.08 26.93
CA LYS A 9 32.67 -48.34 26.00
C LYS A 9 32.63 -47.58 24.66
N ASP A 10 33.76 -47.14 24.08
CA ASP A 10 35.15 -46.95 24.56
C ASP A 10 35.89 -45.92 23.66
N TYR A 11 37.13 -45.53 24.02
CA TYR A 11 38.00 -44.60 23.26
C TYR A 11 38.47 -45.11 21.89
N SER A 12 38.64 -44.20 20.91
CA SER A 12 39.60 -44.33 19.81
C SER A 12 40.06 -42.97 19.26
N GLY A 13 41.28 -42.88 18.74
CA GLY A 13 41.96 -41.63 18.34
C GLY A 13 41.63 -41.05 16.94
N PRO A 14 42.40 -40.05 16.47
CA PRO A 14 42.07 -39.21 15.31
C PRO A 14 42.42 -39.84 13.95
N PRO A 15 41.73 -39.44 12.86
CA PRO A 15 42.03 -39.88 11.49
C PRO A 15 43.09 -39.00 10.80
N GLU A 16 43.98 -39.61 10.02
CA GLU A 16 45.01 -38.89 9.26
C GLU A 16 44.53 -38.31 7.92
N ILE A 17 45.01 -37.09 7.67
CA ILE A 17 45.33 -36.43 6.39
C ILE A 17 45.02 -37.23 5.10
N ARG A 18 44.13 -36.68 4.26
CA ARG A 18 44.30 -36.74 2.79
C ARG A 18 44.12 -35.37 2.14
N LYS A 19 45.11 -34.97 1.34
CA LYS A 19 45.09 -33.74 0.54
C LYS A 19 44.47 -34.04 -0.82
N HIS A 20 43.48 -33.26 -1.25
CA HIS A 20 43.12 -33.14 -2.67
C HIS A 20 43.22 -31.67 -3.11
N LYS A 21 43.54 -31.47 -4.38
CA LYS A 21 43.93 -30.17 -4.96
C LYS A 21 42.78 -29.54 -5.76
N ASN A 22 42.78 -28.22 -5.78
CA ASN A 22 42.32 -27.32 -6.83
C ASN A 22 40.85 -27.41 -7.30
N SER A 23 40.09 -26.36 -6.98
CA SER A 23 39.16 -25.73 -7.93
C SER A 23 39.20 -24.21 -7.74
N LYS A 24 39.18 -23.44 -8.83
CA LYS A 24 39.09 -21.97 -8.83
C LYS A 24 37.70 -21.57 -9.34
N ILE A 25 36.88 -20.92 -8.50
CA ILE A 25 35.77 -20.06 -8.93
C ILE A 25 35.77 -18.82 -8.01
N CYS A 26 35.52 -17.64 -8.56
CA CYS A 26 35.58 -16.36 -7.85
C CYS A 26 34.21 -15.92 -7.34
N TYR A 27 34.11 -15.42 -6.10
CA TYR A 27 33.03 -14.51 -5.64
C TYR A 27 33.50 -13.60 -4.49
N GLY A 28 34.51 -12.75 -4.76
CA GLY A 28 35.12 -11.82 -3.79
C GLY A 28 34.26 -10.61 -3.39
N VAL A 29 33.01 -10.88 -2.98
CA VAL A 29 32.06 -9.92 -2.37
C VAL A 29 31.29 -10.60 -1.23
N ALA A 30 31.12 -11.94 -1.26
CA ALA A 30 30.47 -12.67 -0.17
C ALA A 30 31.36 -12.81 1.08
N ASP A 31 32.67 -13.01 0.90
CA ASP A 31 33.62 -13.24 2.01
C ASP A 31 33.75 -12.02 2.95
N GLU A 32 33.61 -10.79 2.45
CA GLU A 32 33.70 -9.58 3.30
C GLU A 32 32.49 -9.47 4.24
N VAL A 33 31.29 -9.82 3.78
CA VAL A 33 30.09 -9.85 4.65
C VAL A 33 30.21 -11.00 5.66
N PHE A 34 30.57 -12.20 5.20
CA PHE A 34 30.71 -13.38 6.07
C PHE A 34 31.79 -13.19 7.14
N THR A 35 32.89 -12.51 6.82
CA THR A 35 33.94 -12.17 7.80
C THR A 35 33.54 -11.00 8.71
N GLN A 36 32.72 -10.04 8.26
CA GLN A 36 32.18 -9.00 9.16
C GLN A 36 31.22 -9.60 10.20
N ASP A 37 30.30 -10.48 9.79
CA ASP A 37 29.37 -11.18 10.70
C ASP A 37 30.12 -12.09 11.68
N LEU A 38 31.10 -12.87 11.20
CA LEU A 38 31.93 -13.72 12.07
C LEU A 38 32.72 -12.88 13.09
N ASN A 39 33.24 -11.71 12.69
CA ASN A 39 33.90 -10.77 13.60
C ASN A 39 32.92 -10.02 14.52
N ALA A 40 31.62 -9.96 14.22
CA ALA A 40 30.61 -9.46 15.16
C ALA A 40 30.35 -10.52 16.25
N ILE A 41 30.07 -11.76 15.84
CA ILE A 41 29.84 -12.91 16.75
C ILE A 41 31.03 -13.11 17.68
N LEU A 42 32.26 -13.10 17.17
CA LEU A 42 33.48 -13.22 17.99
C LEU A 42 33.63 -12.10 19.03
N ARG A 43 33.15 -10.89 18.76
CA ARG A 43 33.17 -9.78 19.72
C ARG A 43 32.05 -9.89 20.76
N GLU A 44 30.91 -10.45 20.41
CA GLU A 44 29.82 -10.74 21.35
C GLU A 44 30.20 -11.89 22.30
N GLU A 45 30.77 -12.98 21.78
CA GLU A 45 31.32 -14.09 22.58
C GLU A 45 32.43 -13.64 23.54
N LEU A 46 33.32 -12.73 23.11
CA LEU A 46 34.33 -12.14 23.99
C LEU A 46 33.70 -11.30 25.13
N GLN A 47 32.67 -10.50 24.85
CA GLN A 47 31.92 -9.80 25.90
C GLN A 47 31.19 -10.76 26.85
N ILE A 48 30.65 -11.87 26.33
CA ILE A 48 30.00 -12.91 27.13
C ILE A 48 31.04 -13.56 28.07
N ALA A 49 32.22 -13.91 27.55
CA ALA A 49 33.33 -14.45 28.35
C ALA A 49 33.79 -13.50 29.47
N ASP A 50 33.95 -12.19 29.19
CA ASP A 50 34.32 -11.21 30.22
C ASP A 50 33.20 -10.99 31.25
N ARG A 51 31.92 -11.05 30.85
CA ARG A 51 30.78 -11.06 31.80
C ARG A 51 30.82 -12.31 32.70
N HIS A 52 31.08 -13.49 32.15
CA HIS A 52 31.22 -14.73 32.95
C HIS A 52 32.41 -14.66 33.92
N LYS A 53 33.54 -14.09 33.50
CA LYS A 53 34.72 -13.85 34.35
C LYS A 53 34.43 -12.87 35.49
N SER A 54 33.72 -11.78 35.22
CA SER A 54 33.26 -10.82 36.24
C SER A 54 32.29 -11.46 37.24
N ASN A 55 31.33 -12.25 36.75
CA ASN A 55 30.40 -13.02 37.59
C ASN A 55 31.13 -14.05 38.47
N TYR A 56 32.16 -14.72 37.95
CA TYR A 56 32.97 -15.68 38.70
C TYR A 56 33.75 -15.04 39.85
N GLU A 57 34.46 -13.92 39.61
CA GLU A 57 35.16 -13.22 40.69
C GLU A 57 34.19 -12.62 41.72
N THR A 58 33.00 -12.18 41.29
CA THR A 58 31.93 -11.74 42.20
C THR A 58 31.45 -12.89 43.10
N LEU A 59 31.20 -14.08 42.53
CA LEU A 59 30.79 -15.28 43.26
C LEU A 59 31.88 -15.77 44.22
N LYS A 60 33.14 -15.75 43.80
CA LYS A 60 34.33 -16.10 44.59
C LYS A 60 34.55 -15.13 45.76
N SER A 61 34.29 -13.84 45.57
CA SER A 61 34.27 -12.82 46.63
C SER A 61 33.15 -13.06 47.63
N ALA A 62 31.94 -13.37 47.17
CA ALA A 62 30.80 -13.73 48.02
C ALA A 62 31.07 -15.00 48.85
N PHE A 63 31.62 -16.05 48.21
CA PHE A 63 32.01 -17.29 48.89
C PHE A 63 33.05 -17.04 49.98
N LYS A 64 34.10 -16.25 49.71
CA LYS A 64 35.13 -15.94 50.70
C LYS A 64 34.58 -15.12 51.89
N LYS A 65 33.62 -14.21 51.66
CA LYS A 65 32.91 -13.51 52.74
C LYS A 65 32.08 -14.48 53.59
N LEU A 66 31.35 -15.40 52.95
CA LEU A 66 30.52 -16.39 53.65
C LEU A 66 31.38 -17.37 54.48
N TYR A 67 32.48 -17.87 53.91
CA TYR A 67 33.43 -18.74 54.60
C TYR A 67 34.04 -18.07 55.84
N ASN A 68 34.46 -16.80 55.72
CA ASN A 68 34.97 -16.03 56.85
C ASN A 68 33.91 -15.84 57.95
N ALA A 69 32.66 -15.56 57.58
CA ALA A 69 31.56 -15.42 58.55
C ALA A 69 31.21 -16.74 59.25
N TYR A 70 31.23 -17.86 58.51
CA TYR A 70 31.06 -19.20 59.06
C TYR A 70 32.15 -19.52 60.10
N ASN A 71 33.43 -19.32 59.77
CA ASN A 71 34.54 -19.57 60.69
C ASN A 71 34.47 -18.69 61.96
N GLN A 72 34.00 -17.44 61.84
CA GLN A 72 33.77 -16.56 63.00
C GLN A 72 32.65 -17.05 63.90
N LEU A 73 31.57 -17.62 63.33
CA LEU A 73 30.47 -18.20 64.09
C LEU A 73 30.87 -19.52 64.77
N GLU A 74 31.60 -20.40 64.06
CA GLU A 74 32.11 -21.66 64.63
C GLU A 74 33.14 -21.40 65.74
N SER A 75 34.01 -20.40 65.58
CA SER A 75 34.93 -19.96 66.63
C SER A 75 34.20 -19.47 67.89
N ARG A 76 33.14 -18.66 67.73
CA ARG A 76 32.30 -18.17 68.85
C ARG A 76 31.48 -19.26 69.53
N LEU A 77 31.00 -20.25 68.75
CA LEU A 77 30.30 -21.40 69.30
C LEU A 77 31.25 -22.26 70.15
N ASN A 78 32.47 -22.48 69.66
CA ASN A 78 33.51 -23.24 70.37
C ASN A 78 34.03 -22.52 71.62
N SER A 79 34.16 -21.19 71.62
CA SER A 79 34.48 -20.44 72.85
C SER A 79 33.35 -20.58 73.88
N SER A 80 32.11 -20.28 73.49
CA SER A 80 30.94 -20.39 74.38
C SER A 80 30.74 -21.80 74.96
N ALA A 81 31.01 -22.84 74.16
CA ALA A 81 30.95 -24.23 74.62
C ALA A 81 32.10 -24.62 75.57
N ASN A 82 33.23 -23.91 75.54
CA ASN A 82 34.32 -24.08 76.50
C ASN A 82 34.08 -23.27 77.78
N ASP A 83 33.57 -22.04 77.66
CA ASP A 83 33.20 -21.18 78.79
C ASP A 83 32.15 -21.89 79.69
N SER A 84 31.15 -22.51 79.07
CA SER A 84 30.13 -23.30 79.78
C SER A 84 30.72 -24.50 80.53
N LYS A 85 31.71 -25.20 79.97
CA LYS A 85 32.40 -26.33 80.63
C LYS A 85 33.35 -25.89 81.73
N LEU A 86 33.95 -24.70 81.59
CA LEU A 86 34.80 -24.10 82.62
C LEU A 86 33.97 -23.76 83.86
N LEU A 87 32.80 -23.13 83.66
CA LEU A 87 31.87 -22.79 84.73
C LEU A 87 31.34 -24.03 85.47
N GLU A 88 30.95 -25.08 84.72
CA GLU A 88 30.49 -26.35 85.29
C GLU A 88 31.59 -27.03 86.15
N ARG A 89 32.85 -27.05 85.67
CA ARG A 89 33.99 -27.57 86.43
C ARG A 89 34.27 -26.75 87.70
N GLN A 90 34.20 -25.41 87.60
CA GLN A 90 34.43 -24.53 88.74
C GLN A 90 33.38 -24.75 89.84
N GLN A 91 32.12 -24.94 89.45
CA GLN A 91 31.02 -25.26 90.37
C GLN A 91 31.22 -26.61 91.05
N GLN A 92 31.66 -27.65 90.32
CA GLN A 92 31.99 -28.96 90.88
C GLN A 92 33.18 -28.90 91.86
N GLN A 93 34.23 -28.11 91.56
CA GLN A 93 35.37 -27.94 92.46
C GLN A 93 34.99 -27.23 93.77
N GLN A 94 34.17 -26.18 93.72
CA GLN A 94 33.66 -25.51 94.92
C GLN A 94 32.84 -26.45 95.80
N GLN A 95 32.03 -27.34 95.19
CA GLN A 95 31.26 -28.33 95.92
C GLN A 95 32.16 -29.36 96.62
N GLN A 96 33.19 -29.87 95.94
CA GLN A 96 34.17 -30.79 96.53
C GLN A 96 35.00 -30.15 97.67
N GLN A 97 35.37 -28.88 97.57
CA GLN A 97 36.04 -28.16 98.67
C GLN A 97 35.12 -28.01 99.90
N GLY A 98 33.82 -27.78 99.69
CA GLY A 98 32.84 -27.75 100.78
C GLY A 98 32.74 -29.09 101.53
N ASP A 99 32.69 -30.20 100.80
CA ASP A 99 32.65 -31.54 101.40
C ASP A 99 33.95 -31.92 102.13
N ILE A 100 35.11 -31.52 101.61
CA ILE A 100 36.42 -31.72 102.26
C ILE A 100 36.46 -30.98 103.61
N HIS A 101 36.15 -29.69 103.65
CA HIS A 101 36.18 -28.91 104.90
C HIS A 101 35.16 -29.41 105.93
N LEU A 102 34.00 -29.92 105.49
CA LEU A 102 33.05 -30.61 106.38
C LEU A 102 33.61 -31.91 106.97
N MET A 103 34.42 -32.66 106.22
CA MET A 103 35.09 -33.86 106.73
C MET A 103 36.24 -33.51 107.69
N GLU A 104 37.06 -32.52 107.36
CA GLU A 104 38.17 -32.03 108.22
C GLU A 104 37.65 -31.54 109.57
N ALA A 105 36.62 -30.68 109.59
CA ALA A 105 36.01 -30.18 110.81
C ALA A 105 35.45 -31.31 111.69
N ARG A 106 34.91 -32.37 111.07
CA ARG A 106 34.34 -33.54 111.75
C ARG A 106 35.42 -34.47 112.33
N ASN A 107 36.54 -34.63 111.63
CA ASN A 107 37.69 -35.38 112.13
C ASN A 107 38.36 -34.65 113.31
N ASN A 108 38.60 -33.34 113.18
CA ASN A 108 39.18 -32.52 114.25
C ASN A 108 38.34 -32.57 115.54
N LEU A 109 37.00 -32.57 115.41
CA LEU A 109 36.09 -32.72 116.55
C LEU A 109 36.21 -34.09 117.23
N ASN A 110 36.34 -35.17 116.45
CA ASN A 110 36.50 -36.52 116.98
C ASN A 110 37.85 -36.68 117.69
N GLU A 111 38.95 -36.15 117.14
CA GLU A 111 40.26 -36.15 117.81
C GLU A 111 40.21 -35.38 119.14
N TYR A 112 39.53 -34.23 119.18
CA TYR A 112 39.40 -33.44 120.41
C TYR A 112 38.63 -34.19 121.51
N ILE A 113 37.58 -34.94 121.13
CA ILE A 113 36.84 -35.81 122.05
C ILE A 113 37.75 -36.94 122.57
N SER A 114 38.48 -37.62 121.68
CA SER A 114 39.40 -38.71 122.06
C SER A 114 40.53 -38.23 122.98
N ALA A 115 41.14 -37.07 122.69
CA ALA A 115 42.15 -36.47 123.55
C ALA A 115 41.59 -36.11 124.94
N MET A 116 40.36 -35.60 125.00
CA MET A 116 39.70 -35.24 126.26
C MET A 116 39.34 -36.47 127.12
N GLU A 117 39.12 -37.64 126.52
CA GLU A 117 38.97 -38.91 127.26
C GLU A 117 40.31 -39.47 127.75
N ILE A 118 41.37 -39.37 126.95
CA ILE A 118 42.73 -39.80 127.37
C ILE A 118 43.22 -38.97 128.57
N VAL A 119 43.09 -37.65 128.51
CA VAL A 119 43.52 -36.74 129.61
C VAL A 119 42.75 -36.99 130.91
N LYS A 120 41.50 -37.47 130.85
CA LYS A 120 40.73 -37.88 132.04
C LYS A 120 41.25 -39.16 132.70
N GLN A 121 41.96 -40.02 131.97
CA GLN A 121 42.43 -41.32 132.48
C GLN A 121 43.86 -41.23 133.06
N SER A 122 44.70 -40.33 132.56
CA SER A 122 46.11 -40.20 132.96
C SER A 122 46.31 -39.26 134.18
N ASN A 123 45.75 -39.62 135.34
CA ASN A 123 46.00 -38.92 136.62
C ASN A 123 47.42 -39.24 137.15
N SER A 124 48.42 -38.58 136.57
CA SER A 124 49.83 -38.65 136.99
C SER A 124 50.44 -37.25 136.92
N ILE A 125 50.51 -36.57 138.07
CA ILE A 125 51.06 -35.20 138.17
C ILE A 125 52.59 -35.28 138.03
N PRO A 126 53.21 -34.70 136.98
CA PRO A 126 54.66 -34.63 136.87
C PRO A 126 55.25 -33.64 137.89
N ALA A 127 56.52 -33.81 138.26
CA ALA A 127 57.20 -32.84 139.11
C ALA A 127 57.24 -31.44 138.46
N VAL A 128 57.16 -30.37 139.26
CA VAL A 128 56.96 -28.99 138.78
C VAL A 128 57.95 -28.59 137.67
N GLU A 129 59.23 -28.93 137.84
CA GLU A 129 60.29 -28.66 136.84
C GLU A 129 60.01 -29.35 135.48
N THR A 130 59.46 -30.57 135.49
CA THR A 130 59.07 -31.28 134.26
C THR A 130 57.81 -30.69 133.62
N LEU A 131 56.93 -30.08 134.42
CA LEU A 131 55.78 -29.31 133.93
C LEU A 131 56.23 -27.99 133.28
N GLU A 132 57.14 -27.24 133.91
CA GLU A 132 57.70 -26.00 133.38
C GLU A 132 58.47 -26.24 132.07
N ILE A 133 59.32 -27.26 132.00
CA ILE A 133 60.02 -27.64 130.76
C ILE A 133 59.02 -28.02 129.66
N SER A 134 57.91 -28.69 130.00
CA SER A 134 56.87 -29.06 129.04
C SER A 134 56.11 -27.83 128.53
N MET A 135 55.73 -26.92 129.43
CA MET A 135 55.08 -25.65 129.06
C MET A 135 55.98 -24.78 128.19
N LEU A 136 57.28 -24.71 128.48
CA LEU A 136 58.23 -23.93 127.70
C LEU A 136 58.39 -24.50 126.28
N LYS A 137 58.45 -25.84 126.15
CA LYS A 137 58.49 -26.52 124.83
C LYS A 137 57.22 -26.25 124.03
N ILE A 138 56.05 -26.48 124.61
CA ILE A 138 54.75 -26.24 123.94
C ILE A 138 54.62 -24.76 123.52
N THR A 139 55.08 -23.82 124.37
CA THR A 139 55.09 -22.39 124.04
C THR A 139 56.00 -22.10 122.85
N ASN A 140 57.24 -22.61 122.85
CA ASN A 140 58.20 -22.43 121.76
C ASN A 140 57.74 -23.09 120.45
N GLU A 141 57.11 -24.27 120.51
CA GLU A 141 56.58 -25.00 119.35
C GLU A 141 55.37 -24.27 118.73
N LEU A 142 54.45 -23.76 119.57
CA LEU A 142 53.35 -22.93 119.11
C LEU A 142 53.84 -21.58 118.55
N GLU A 143 54.80 -20.93 119.22
CA GLU A 143 55.36 -19.66 118.76
C GLU A 143 56.11 -19.82 117.44
N ALA A 144 56.89 -20.90 117.27
CA ALA A 144 57.53 -21.23 116.00
C ALA A 144 56.51 -21.44 114.88
N LYS A 145 55.45 -22.23 115.14
CA LYS A 145 54.38 -22.49 114.17
C LYS A 145 53.61 -21.22 113.78
N TYR A 146 53.32 -20.33 114.74
CA TYR A 146 52.68 -19.05 114.43
C TYR A 146 53.63 -18.09 113.69
N ARG A 147 54.93 -18.07 114.01
CA ARG A 147 55.94 -17.31 113.26
C ARG A 147 56.05 -17.78 111.81
N GLU A 148 56.04 -19.09 111.57
CA GLU A 148 56.00 -19.68 110.22
C GLU A 148 54.72 -19.32 109.46
N GLN A 149 53.55 -19.46 110.10
CA GLN A 149 52.27 -19.07 109.48
C GLN A 149 52.21 -17.58 109.14
N ILE A 150 52.73 -16.70 110.01
CA ILE A 150 52.82 -15.25 109.75
C ILE A 150 53.76 -14.99 108.57
N LEU A 151 54.90 -15.69 108.47
CA LEU A 151 55.85 -15.53 107.36
C LEU A 151 55.23 -15.94 106.01
N ASN A 152 54.51 -17.06 105.99
CA ASN A 152 53.81 -17.55 104.79
C ASN A 152 52.69 -16.58 104.37
N LEU A 153 51.87 -16.12 105.31
CA LEU A 153 50.83 -15.12 105.04
C LEU A 153 51.40 -13.77 104.56
N GLN A 154 52.60 -13.39 105.01
CA GLN A 154 53.31 -12.20 104.50
C GLN A 154 53.79 -12.41 103.05
N TYR A 155 54.30 -13.59 102.73
CA TYR A 155 54.70 -13.95 101.36
C TYR A 155 53.49 -13.97 100.41
N ASP A 156 52.40 -14.63 100.80
CA ASP A 156 51.16 -14.71 100.01
C ASP A 156 50.56 -13.32 99.78
N LEU A 157 50.50 -12.49 100.83
CA LEU A 157 50.05 -11.10 100.73
C LEU A 157 50.93 -10.28 99.76
N GLN A 158 52.25 -10.44 99.82
CA GLN A 158 53.17 -9.75 98.92
C GLN A 158 53.07 -10.26 97.47
N SER A 159 52.77 -11.55 97.27
CA SER A 159 52.47 -12.13 95.96
C SER A 159 51.21 -11.51 95.37
N CYS A 160 50.09 -11.54 96.10
CA CYS A 160 48.82 -10.93 95.69
C CYS A 160 48.93 -9.41 95.46
N GLN A 161 49.77 -8.69 96.22
CA GLN A 161 50.03 -7.26 95.98
C GLN A 161 50.80 -7.00 94.67
N ASN A 162 51.77 -7.86 94.32
CA ASN A 162 52.47 -7.76 93.04
C ASN A 162 51.55 -8.08 91.86
N GLU A 163 50.72 -9.13 91.98
CA GLU A 163 49.73 -9.50 90.97
C GLU A 163 48.71 -8.37 90.74
N ASN A 164 48.14 -7.81 91.81
CA ASN A 164 47.24 -6.66 91.70
C ASN A 164 47.91 -5.44 91.04
N ARG A 165 49.21 -5.20 91.28
CA ARG A 165 49.94 -4.12 90.59
C ARG A 165 50.03 -4.37 89.09
N LEU A 166 50.41 -5.58 88.68
CA LEU A 166 50.50 -5.97 87.27
C LEU A 166 49.14 -5.89 86.56
N LEU A 167 48.05 -6.35 87.20
CA LEU A 167 46.70 -6.24 86.66
C LEU A 167 46.26 -4.78 86.51
N VAL A 168 46.62 -3.89 87.44
CA VAL A 168 46.35 -2.44 87.32
C VAL A 168 47.16 -1.80 86.17
N GLU A 169 48.43 -2.19 86.00
CA GLU A 169 49.26 -1.75 84.87
C GLU A 169 48.69 -2.24 83.52
N GLU A 170 48.22 -3.49 83.44
CA GLU A 170 47.56 -4.05 82.26
C GLU A 170 46.23 -3.35 81.95
N ILE A 171 45.37 -3.13 82.95
CA ILE A 171 44.11 -2.39 82.80
C ILE A 171 44.36 -0.96 82.29
N GLN A 172 45.42 -0.29 82.74
CA GLN A 172 45.79 1.04 82.23
C GLN A 172 46.23 0.98 80.76
N ASN A 173 47.04 -0.01 80.38
CA ASN A 173 47.46 -0.22 78.99
C ASN A 173 46.28 -0.54 78.06
N LEU A 174 45.39 -1.46 78.45
CA LEU A 174 44.18 -1.80 77.70
C LEU A 174 43.25 -0.59 77.52
N ASN A 175 43.05 0.22 78.56
CA ASN A 175 42.27 1.46 78.45
C ASN A 175 42.93 2.49 77.52
N LYS A 176 44.27 2.57 77.49
CA LYS A 176 45.00 3.45 76.57
C LYS A 176 44.77 3.02 75.12
N THR A 177 44.95 1.73 74.81
CA THR A 177 44.71 1.15 73.47
C THR A 177 43.26 1.35 73.03
N LEU A 178 42.28 1.00 73.88
CA LEU A 178 40.85 1.17 73.56
C LEU A 178 40.47 2.62 73.24
N ASN A 179 41.05 3.59 73.94
CA ASN A 179 40.79 5.02 73.67
C ASN A 179 41.51 5.51 72.39
N GLN A 180 42.67 4.94 72.05
CA GLN A 180 43.33 5.19 70.77
C GLN A 180 42.51 4.62 69.60
N GLU A 181 42.09 3.35 69.64
CA GLU A 181 41.26 2.73 68.61
C GLU A 181 39.94 3.48 68.39
N ARG A 182 39.28 3.93 69.48
CA ARG A 182 38.07 4.77 69.40
C ARG A 182 38.33 6.11 68.69
N SER A 183 39.50 6.71 68.88
CA SER A 183 39.90 7.94 68.20
C SER A 183 40.17 7.70 66.71
N GLU A 184 40.93 6.65 66.39
CA GLU A 184 41.26 6.26 65.02
C GLU A 184 40.03 5.86 64.20
N PHE A 185 39.11 5.10 64.80
CA PHE A 185 37.81 4.77 64.19
C PHE A 185 36.96 6.02 63.92
N LYS A 186 36.87 6.94 64.89
CA LYS A 186 36.15 8.21 64.74
C LYS A 186 36.74 9.07 63.62
N ASN A 187 38.07 9.15 63.53
CA ASN A 187 38.77 9.89 62.47
C ASN A 187 38.56 9.24 61.10
N THR A 188 38.63 7.90 61.02
CA THR A 188 38.35 7.14 59.80
C THR A 188 36.92 7.36 59.30
N LEU A 189 35.94 7.33 60.20
CA LEU A 189 34.53 7.60 59.91
C LEU A 189 34.32 9.05 59.41
N MET A 190 34.95 10.04 60.05
CA MET A 190 34.88 11.44 59.64
C MET A 190 35.50 11.66 58.25
N ASN A 191 36.67 11.09 57.99
CA ASN A 191 37.33 11.17 56.68
C ASN A 191 36.47 10.51 55.59
N SER A 192 35.95 9.30 55.84
CA SER A 192 35.07 8.60 54.91
C SER A 192 33.80 9.42 54.60
N LYS A 193 33.19 10.05 55.62
CA LYS A 193 32.07 10.97 55.44
C LYS A 193 32.43 12.15 54.52
N LEU A 194 33.55 12.83 54.78
CA LEU A 194 34.01 13.97 53.98
C LEU A 194 34.26 13.59 52.51
N PHE A 195 34.83 12.40 52.25
CA PHE A 195 34.98 11.90 50.87
C PHE A 195 33.63 11.72 50.17
N TYR A 196 32.63 11.12 50.84
CA TYR A 196 31.30 10.95 50.24
C TYR A 196 30.55 12.28 50.05
N GLU A 197 30.67 13.23 50.97
CA GLU A 197 30.07 14.57 50.81
C GLU A 197 30.71 15.34 49.65
N ALA A 198 32.03 15.23 49.46
CA ALA A 198 32.73 15.80 48.31
C ALA A 198 32.32 15.15 46.98
N GLU A 199 32.22 13.83 46.94
CA GLU A 199 31.80 13.09 45.74
C GLU A 199 30.35 13.41 45.34
N ILE A 200 29.42 13.47 46.30
CA ILE A 200 28.03 13.90 46.06
C ILE A 200 27.99 15.33 45.48
N SER A 201 28.81 16.25 46.00
CA SER A 201 28.92 17.61 45.45
C SER A 201 29.51 17.65 44.03
N SER A 202 30.44 16.75 43.72
CA SER A 202 31.02 16.58 42.37
C SER A 202 29.96 16.08 41.38
N LEU A 203 29.29 14.97 41.71
CA LEU A 203 28.26 14.35 40.87
C LEU A 203 27.07 15.29 40.62
N GLN A 204 26.65 16.07 41.63
CA GLN A 204 25.58 17.06 41.46
C GLN A 204 25.99 18.18 40.47
N LYS A 205 27.24 18.67 40.50
CA LYS A 205 27.74 19.65 39.51
C LYS A 205 27.77 19.08 38.09
N ILE A 206 28.21 17.82 37.93
CA ILE A 206 28.22 17.13 36.62
C ILE A 206 26.80 17.03 36.06
N LYS A 207 25.85 16.59 36.89
CA LYS A 207 24.42 16.50 36.54
C LYS A 207 23.83 17.86 36.13
N ASP A 208 24.13 18.93 36.88
CA ASP A 208 23.58 20.27 36.58
C ASP A 208 24.19 20.86 35.29
N HIS A 209 25.47 20.57 35.01
CA HIS A 209 26.11 20.91 33.74
C HIS A 209 25.46 20.16 32.56
N GLN A 210 25.32 18.83 32.65
CA GLN A 210 24.65 18.01 31.61
C GLN A 210 23.21 18.46 31.37
N ASN A 211 22.46 18.76 32.43
CA ASN A 211 21.09 19.27 32.33
C ASN A 211 21.06 20.65 31.64
N THR A 212 22.10 21.47 31.82
CA THR A 212 22.24 22.75 31.10
C THR A 212 22.50 22.54 29.61
N GLU A 213 23.38 21.60 29.24
CA GLU A 213 23.65 21.24 27.83
C GLU A 213 22.43 20.67 27.12
N ILE A 214 21.69 19.76 27.76
CA ILE A 214 20.44 19.18 27.23
C ILE A 214 19.41 20.27 26.91
N ASN A 215 19.25 21.25 27.81
CA ASN A 215 18.34 22.38 27.58
C ASN A 215 18.81 23.28 26.42
N GLN A 216 20.12 23.50 26.24
CA GLN A 216 20.65 24.25 25.11
C GLN A 216 20.44 23.52 23.78
N LEU A 217 20.74 22.21 23.72
CA LEU A 217 20.53 21.38 22.53
C LEU A 217 19.03 21.31 22.14
N SER A 218 18.15 21.15 23.12
CA SER A 218 16.69 21.16 22.91
C SER A 218 16.22 22.51 22.34
N LEU A 219 16.76 23.63 22.82
CA LEU A 219 16.44 24.97 22.29
C LEU A 219 16.94 25.16 20.85
N VAL A 220 18.16 24.68 20.53
CA VAL A 220 18.71 24.72 19.17
C VAL A 220 17.85 23.91 18.21
N GLN A 221 17.51 22.66 18.56
CA GLN A 221 16.65 21.81 17.75
C GLN A 221 15.26 22.43 17.54
N THR A 222 14.64 22.92 18.60
CA THR A 222 13.34 23.63 18.54
C THR A 222 13.36 24.87 17.62
N ASN A 223 14.52 25.50 17.40
CA ASN A 223 14.64 26.64 16.50
C ASN A 223 14.89 26.22 15.04
N GLU A 224 15.64 25.16 14.81
CA GLU A 224 15.82 24.60 13.46
C GLU A 224 14.52 23.95 12.95
N ASP A 225 13.75 23.27 13.81
CA ASP A 225 12.42 22.74 13.49
C ASP A 225 11.44 23.84 13.04
N LYS A 226 11.43 25.01 13.71
CA LYS A 226 10.62 26.18 13.30
C LYS A 226 11.04 26.73 11.94
N LYS A 227 12.34 26.73 11.65
CA LYS A 227 12.91 27.20 10.38
C LYS A 227 12.57 26.25 9.23
N ILE A 228 12.62 24.94 9.46
CA ILE A 228 12.16 23.91 8.52
C ILE A 228 10.64 24.05 8.28
N LEU A 229 9.85 24.24 9.34
CA LEU A 229 8.40 24.46 9.23
C LEU A 229 8.06 25.71 8.39
N LEU A 230 8.79 26.81 8.59
CA LEU A 230 8.64 28.04 7.81
C LEU A 230 9.02 27.84 6.33
N GLN A 231 10.11 27.11 6.06
CA GLN A 231 10.53 26.77 4.68
C GLN A 231 9.49 25.87 4.00
N ASN A 232 8.95 24.87 4.70
CA ASN A 232 7.90 24.00 4.17
C ASN A 232 6.61 24.78 3.86
N ALA A 233 6.22 25.75 4.70
CA ALA A 233 5.08 26.63 4.41
C ALA A 233 5.31 27.52 3.18
N GLN A 234 6.53 28.05 2.99
CA GLN A 234 6.91 28.81 1.80
C GLN A 234 6.93 27.95 0.53
N LEU A 235 7.41 26.70 0.62
CA LEU A 235 7.39 25.74 -0.48
C LEU A 235 5.96 25.34 -0.86
N GLN A 236 5.08 25.09 0.12
CA GLN A 236 3.68 24.77 -0.13
C GLN A 236 2.98 25.91 -0.88
N ALA A 237 3.10 27.15 -0.39
CA ALA A 237 2.49 28.32 -1.05
C ALA A 237 2.98 28.49 -2.51
N LYS A 238 4.26 28.17 -2.79
CA LYS A 238 4.80 28.19 -4.15
C LYS A 238 4.31 27.03 -5.03
N CYS A 239 4.09 25.84 -4.45
CA CYS A 239 3.44 24.73 -5.15
C CYS A 239 1.98 25.04 -5.48
N ASP A 240 1.26 25.71 -4.58
CA ASP A 240 -0.12 26.16 -4.79
C ASP A 240 -0.18 27.22 -5.90
N GLU A 241 0.73 28.20 -5.89
CA GLU A 241 0.85 29.21 -6.94
C GLU A 241 1.14 28.58 -8.32
N LEU A 242 2.11 27.66 -8.41
CA LEU A 242 2.43 26.95 -9.64
C LEU A 242 1.27 26.06 -10.12
N SER A 243 0.49 25.48 -9.20
CA SER A 243 -0.71 24.70 -9.53
C SER A 243 -1.78 25.59 -10.16
N ASN A 244 -2.03 26.78 -9.59
CA ASN A 244 -2.95 27.77 -10.14
C ASN A 244 -2.51 28.27 -11.53
N GLN A 245 -1.20 28.49 -11.74
CA GLN A 245 -0.65 28.86 -13.05
C GLN A 245 -0.85 27.74 -14.09
N LEU A 246 -0.61 26.48 -13.73
CA LEU A 246 -0.84 25.32 -14.60
C LEU A 246 -2.32 25.11 -14.93
N GLU A 247 -3.23 25.36 -13.98
CA GLU A 247 -4.67 25.30 -14.22
C GLU A 247 -5.13 26.42 -15.17
N LEU A 248 -4.63 27.66 -14.99
CA LEU A 248 -4.90 28.77 -15.90
C LEU A 248 -4.40 28.48 -17.33
N ILE A 249 -3.21 27.89 -17.48
CA ILE A 249 -2.68 27.46 -18.79
C ILE A 249 -3.56 26.37 -19.41
N ARG A 250 -3.98 25.35 -18.64
CA ARG A 250 -4.90 24.30 -19.14
C ARG A 250 -6.24 24.88 -19.60
N ASN A 251 -6.80 25.81 -18.83
CA ASN A 251 -8.08 26.45 -19.17
C ASN A 251 -7.98 27.34 -20.42
N ASN A 252 -6.83 27.99 -20.65
CA ASN A 252 -6.58 28.74 -21.88
C ASN A 252 -6.42 27.80 -23.09
N LEU A 253 -5.65 26.71 -22.95
CA LEU A 253 -5.50 25.70 -24.01
C LEU A 253 -6.81 24.97 -24.36
N SER A 254 -7.73 24.80 -23.40
CA SER A 254 -9.08 24.28 -23.69
C SER A 254 -9.86 25.25 -24.57
N LYS A 255 -9.90 26.53 -24.21
CA LYS A 255 -10.59 27.58 -24.99
C LYS A 255 -9.99 27.76 -26.38
N GLU A 256 -8.67 27.74 -26.50
CA GLU A 256 -7.98 27.81 -27.80
C GLU A 256 -8.33 26.60 -28.67
N ARG A 257 -8.39 25.39 -28.09
CA ARG A 257 -8.83 24.19 -28.79
C ARG A 257 -10.31 24.25 -29.19
N GLU A 258 -11.18 24.76 -28.33
CA GLU A 258 -12.61 24.96 -28.60
C GLU A 258 -12.82 25.97 -29.73
N GLN A 259 -12.07 27.09 -29.73
CA GLN A 259 -12.08 28.07 -30.82
C GLN A 259 -11.56 27.47 -32.13
N ILE A 260 -10.42 26.79 -32.12
CA ILE A 260 -9.87 26.12 -33.31
C ILE A 260 -10.85 25.07 -33.84
N GLN A 261 -11.58 24.36 -32.97
CA GLN A 261 -12.61 23.41 -33.42
C GLN A 261 -13.76 24.12 -34.14
N LEU A 262 -14.30 25.21 -33.58
CA LEU A 262 -15.34 26.02 -34.23
C LEU A 262 -14.87 26.59 -35.57
N GLU A 263 -13.66 27.14 -35.64
CA GLU A 263 -13.09 27.68 -36.89
C GLU A 263 -12.88 26.59 -37.97
N ASN A 264 -12.63 25.34 -37.58
CA ASN A 264 -12.57 24.21 -38.51
C ASN A 264 -13.97 23.73 -38.94
N GLU A 265 -14.96 23.77 -38.05
CA GLU A 265 -16.36 23.43 -38.37
C GLU A 265 -16.96 24.45 -39.36
N ASP A 266 -16.75 25.75 -39.13
CA ASP A 266 -17.11 26.84 -40.06
C ASP A 266 -16.42 26.68 -41.44
N GLN A 267 -15.11 26.38 -41.46
CA GLN A 267 -14.38 26.14 -42.71
C GLN A 267 -14.88 24.92 -43.47
N LEU A 268 -15.25 23.85 -42.76
CA LEU A 268 -15.79 22.62 -43.36
C LEU A 268 -17.21 22.85 -43.92
N GLN A 269 -18.04 23.66 -43.27
CA GLN A 269 -19.31 24.12 -43.83
C GLN A 269 -19.06 24.94 -45.11
N LEU A 270 -18.20 25.95 -45.08
CA LEU A 270 -17.89 26.80 -46.23
C LEU A 270 -17.35 25.97 -47.42
N CYS A 271 -16.49 24.98 -47.17
CA CYS A 271 -16.01 24.07 -48.20
C CYS A 271 -17.13 23.20 -48.79
N SER A 272 -18.12 22.82 -47.99
CA SER A 272 -19.30 22.07 -48.44
C SER A 272 -20.24 22.93 -49.30
N GLU A 273 -20.46 24.18 -48.91
CA GLU A 273 -21.23 25.17 -49.68
C GLU A 273 -20.55 25.49 -51.04
N LEU A 274 -19.24 25.75 -51.03
CA LEU A 274 -18.46 25.97 -52.25
C LEU A 274 -18.47 24.74 -53.17
N LYS A 275 -18.41 23.53 -52.62
CA LYS A 275 -18.51 22.28 -53.39
C LYS A 275 -19.88 22.12 -54.04
N ALA A 276 -20.97 22.41 -53.31
CA ALA A 276 -22.32 22.37 -53.85
C ALA A 276 -22.50 23.40 -55.00
N LYS A 277 -22.01 24.63 -54.79
CA LYS A 277 -22.04 25.68 -55.82
C LYS A 277 -21.19 25.35 -57.04
N ASN A 278 -20.07 24.65 -56.87
CA ASN A 278 -19.27 24.16 -58.01
C ASN A 278 -20.01 23.09 -58.81
N MET A 279 -20.72 22.15 -58.14
CA MET A 279 -21.58 21.17 -58.83
C MET A 279 -22.73 21.84 -59.61
N GLU A 280 -23.33 22.90 -59.07
CA GLU A 280 -24.32 23.73 -59.77
C GLU A 280 -23.72 24.38 -61.02
N LEU A 281 -22.53 25.00 -60.89
CA LEU A 281 -21.82 25.61 -62.03
C LEU A 281 -21.41 24.58 -63.10
N GLU A 282 -20.99 23.38 -62.71
CA GLU A 282 -20.70 22.28 -63.64
C GLU A 282 -21.96 21.82 -64.40
N ALA A 283 -23.11 21.75 -63.71
CA ALA A 283 -24.40 21.45 -64.34
C ALA A 283 -24.86 22.57 -65.30
N ILE A 284 -24.67 23.84 -64.92
CA ILE A 284 -24.96 25.01 -65.79
C ILE A 284 -24.06 24.98 -67.03
N CYS A 285 -22.74 24.78 -66.87
CA CYS A 285 -21.80 24.65 -67.99
C CYS A 285 -22.16 23.47 -68.92
N SER A 286 -22.60 22.34 -68.37
CA SER A 286 -23.06 21.17 -69.13
C SER A 286 -24.33 21.47 -69.94
N THR A 287 -25.34 22.09 -69.32
CA THR A 287 -26.59 22.46 -70.01
C THR A 287 -26.36 23.55 -71.08
N GLN A 288 -25.54 24.57 -70.80
CA GLN A 288 -25.13 25.57 -71.79
C GLN A 288 -24.38 24.95 -72.97
N LYS A 289 -23.44 24.03 -72.72
CA LYS A 289 -22.74 23.29 -73.78
C LYS A 289 -23.70 22.48 -74.65
N ASN A 290 -24.69 21.82 -74.04
CA ASN A 290 -25.72 21.08 -74.79
C ASN A 290 -26.62 22.02 -75.62
N HIS A 291 -26.96 23.20 -75.09
CA HIS A 291 -27.73 24.21 -75.83
C HIS A 291 -26.93 24.81 -77.00
N ILE A 292 -25.64 25.08 -76.82
CA ILE A 292 -24.72 25.51 -77.89
C ILE A 292 -24.62 24.43 -78.97
N ASN A 293 -24.53 23.14 -78.59
CA ASN A 293 -24.51 22.03 -79.55
C ASN A 293 -25.82 21.96 -80.36
N ALA A 294 -26.98 22.10 -79.70
CA ALA A 294 -28.29 22.10 -80.36
C ALA A 294 -28.45 23.29 -81.34
N LEU A 295 -28.11 24.51 -80.91
CA LEU A 295 -28.11 25.69 -81.79
C LEU A 295 -27.10 25.55 -82.95
N THR A 296 -25.96 24.89 -82.72
CA THR A 296 -24.98 24.62 -83.78
C THR A 296 -25.51 23.61 -84.80
N GLN A 297 -26.28 22.61 -84.35
CA GLN A 297 -26.98 21.68 -85.23
C GLN A 297 -28.06 22.39 -86.04
N GLU A 298 -28.96 23.14 -85.39
CA GLU A 298 -30.04 23.91 -86.04
C GLU A 298 -29.48 24.90 -87.08
N VAL A 299 -28.40 25.64 -86.75
CA VAL A 299 -27.72 26.53 -87.69
C VAL A 299 -27.12 25.77 -88.88
N ASN A 300 -26.66 24.54 -88.71
CA ASN A 300 -26.13 23.72 -89.81
C ASN A 300 -27.24 23.10 -90.66
N GLU A 301 -28.38 22.73 -90.06
CA GLU A 301 -29.58 22.28 -90.76
C GLU A 301 -30.16 23.43 -91.61
N LEU A 302 -30.39 24.60 -91.02
CA LEU A 302 -30.82 25.81 -91.74
C LEU A 302 -29.84 26.23 -92.85
N ARG A 303 -28.52 26.04 -92.67
CA ARG A 303 -27.52 26.25 -93.73
C ARG A 303 -27.69 25.25 -94.88
N ALA A 304 -27.93 23.97 -94.57
CA ALA A 304 -28.16 22.95 -95.59
C ALA A 304 -29.47 23.20 -96.37
N GLU A 305 -30.55 23.56 -95.67
CA GLU A 305 -31.83 23.95 -96.29
C GLU A 305 -31.68 25.19 -97.18
N LEU A 306 -30.96 26.22 -96.73
CA LEU A 306 -30.71 27.44 -97.49
C LEU A 306 -29.82 27.20 -98.72
N ILE A 307 -28.86 26.27 -98.65
CA ILE A 307 -28.09 25.80 -99.81
C ILE A 307 -29.01 25.06 -100.79
N ASN A 308 -29.87 24.17 -100.29
CA ASN A 308 -30.82 23.42 -101.12
C ASN A 308 -31.84 24.34 -101.82
N HIS A 309 -32.43 25.29 -101.09
CA HIS A 309 -33.32 26.32 -101.66
C HIS A 309 -32.63 27.15 -102.75
N ARG A 310 -31.36 27.54 -102.54
CA ARG A 310 -30.56 28.23 -103.58
C ARG A 310 -30.34 27.34 -104.81
N GLN A 311 -30.05 26.06 -104.63
CA GLN A 311 -29.90 25.09 -105.72
C GLN A 311 -31.22 24.96 -106.51
N THR A 312 -32.35 24.75 -105.83
CA THR A 312 -33.68 24.67 -106.45
C THR A 312 -34.04 25.96 -107.20
N LEU A 313 -33.71 27.14 -106.65
CA LEU A 313 -33.96 28.43 -107.30
C LEU A 313 -33.09 28.62 -108.57
N VAL A 314 -31.82 28.19 -108.54
CA VAL A 314 -30.93 28.20 -109.72
C VAL A 314 -31.44 27.24 -110.80
N GLU A 315 -31.99 26.09 -110.43
CA GLU A 315 -32.58 25.14 -111.37
C GLU A 315 -33.91 25.65 -111.95
N SER A 316 -34.76 26.26 -111.13
CA SER A 316 -36.01 26.90 -111.55
C SER A 316 -35.76 28.06 -112.52
N THR A 317 -34.83 28.97 -112.20
CA THR A 317 -34.47 30.11 -113.08
C THR A 317 -33.83 29.63 -114.39
N LYS A 318 -33.02 28.56 -114.36
CA LYS A 318 -32.49 27.90 -115.56
C LYS A 318 -33.59 27.25 -116.42
N CYS A 319 -34.68 26.77 -115.82
CA CYS A 319 -35.85 26.29 -116.53
C CYS A 319 -36.73 27.43 -117.09
N GLN A 320 -36.90 28.52 -116.34
CA GLN A 320 -37.54 29.76 -116.83
C GLN A 320 -36.82 30.29 -118.07
N TYR A 321 -35.48 30.44 -118.03
CA TYR A 321 -34.70 30.92 -119.17
C TYR A 321 -34.79 30.00 -120.41
N LYS A 322 -34.94 28.69 -120.21
CA LYS A 322 -35.24 27.74 -121.32
C LYS A 322 -36.63 27.98 -121.91
N ALA A 323 -37.64 28.29 -121.10
CA ALA A 323 -38.99 28.58 -121.56
C ALA A 323 -39.04 29.94 -122.29
N GLU A 324 -38.41 30.98 -121.73
CA GLU A 324 -38.27 32.29 -122.38
C GLU A 324 -37.56 32.19 -123.73
N THR A 325 -36.44 31.45 -123.82
CA THR A 325 -35.74 31.22 -125.10
C THR A 325 -36.45 30.26 -126.05
N GLN A 326 -37.49 29.53 -125.61
CA GLN A 326 -38.43 28.84 -126.51
C GLN A 326 -39.52 29.81 -127.01
N ILE A 327 -40.05 30.66 -126.14
CA ILE A 327 -41.02 31.71 -126.49
C ILE A 327 -40.41 32.66 -127.51
N ASP A 328 -39.20 33.18 -127.30
CA ASP A 328 -38.51 34.05 -128.26
C ASP A 328 -38.32 33.41 -129.63
N LYS A 329 -38.05 32.09 -129.70
CA LYS A 329 -37.96 31.36 -130.97
C LYS A 329 -39.32 31.27 -131.67
N LEU A 330 -40.39 30.99 -130.93
CA LEU A 330 -41.77 31.01 -131.46
C LEU A 330 -42.18 32.42 -131.92
N LEU A 331 -41.77 33.45 -131.19
CA LEU A 331 -42.07 34.86 -131.46
C LEU A 331 -41.26 35.38 -132.68
N GLN A 332 -40.03 34.93 -132.86
CA GLN A 332 -39.28 35.14 -134.11
C GLN A 332 -39.88 34.37 -135.29
N SER A 333 -40.27 33.10 -135.10
CA SER A 333 -40.92 32.27 -136.13
C SER A 333 -42.22 32.94 -136.63
N THR A 334 -43.12 33.29 -135.73
CA THR A 334 -44.39 33.97 -136.07
C THR A 334 -44.17 35.38 -136.64
N ARG A 335 -43.12 36.11 -136.24
CA ARG A 335 -42.73 37.37 -136.92
C ARG A 335 -42.30 37.14 -138.37
N ILE A 336 -41.49 36.12 -138.65
CA ILE A 336 -41.07 35.77 -140.01
C ILE A 336 -42.27 35.31 -140.85
N GLU A 337 -43.13 34.48 -140.27
CA GLU A 337 -44.37 34.00 -140.89
C GLU A 337 -45.35 35.14 -141.21
N LEU A 338 -45.56 36.08 -140.29
CA LEU A 338 -46.34 37.30 -140.54
C LEU A 338 -45.71 38.24 -141.57
N ILE A 339 -44.39 38.28 -141.70
CA ILE A 339 -43.69 39.02 -142.77
C ILE A 339 -43.91 38.33 -144.13
N ASN A 340 -43.88 37.00 -144.18
CA ASN A 340 -44.15 36.24 -145.39
C ASN A 340 -45.62 36.40 -145.81
N LEU A 341 -46.57 36.24 -144.89
CA LEU A 341 -48.00 36.48 -145.12
C LEU A 341 -48.29 37.92 -145.54
N ARG A 342 -47.57 38.93 -145.02
CA ARG A 342 -47.65 40.30 -145.51
C ARG A 342 -47.17 40.46 -146.94
N LYS A 343 -45.99 39.90 -147.29
CA LYS A 343 -45.47 39.93 -148.67
C LYS A 343 -46.40 39.21 -149.64
N GLU A 344 -46.99 38.11 -149.21
CA GLU A 344 -47.94 37.35 -150.03
C GLU A 344 -49.28 38.11 -150.18
N ALA A 345 -49.77 38.79 -149.15
CA ALA A 345 -50.91 39.70 -149.25
C ALA A 345 -50.61 40.93 -150.12
N GLU A 346 -49.39 41.48 -150.08
CA GLU A 346 -48.94 42.56 -150.98
C GLU A 346 -48.82 42.08 -152.44
N TYR A 347 -48.34 40.85 -152.65
CA TYR A 347 -48.28 40.22 -153.96
C TYR A 347 -49.68 39.94 -154.53
N GLN A 348 -50.57 39.34 -153.73
CA GLN A 348 -51.98 39.14 -154.08
C GLN A 348 -52.67 40.48 -154.36
N LYS A 349 -52.43 41.52 -153.56
CA LYS A 349 -52.94 42.87 -153.83
C LYS A 349 -52.42 43.43 -155.16
N SER A 350 -51.12 43.29 -155.44
CA SER A 350 -50.52 43.74 -156.71
C SER A 350 -51.15 43.04 -157.91
N GLU A 351 -51.35 41.72 -157.83
CA GLU A 351 -51.99 40.94 -158.88
C GLU A 351 -53.50 41.26 -158.99
N ILE A 352 -54.18 41.56 -157.88
CA ILE A 352 -55.56 42.09 -157.87
C ILE A 352 -55.64 43.47 -158.53
N ASP A 353 -54.75 44.41 -158.20
CA ASP A 353 -54.75 45.76 -158.81
C ASP A 353 -54.37 45.71 -160.30
N LYS A 354 -53.54 44.73 -160.71
CA LYS A 354 -53.30 44.39 -162.13
C LYS A 354 -54.53 43.79 -162.81
N GLN A 355 -55.15 42.75 -162.25
CA GLN A 355 -56.40 42.17 -162.75
C GLN A 355 -57.52 43.23 -162.82
N ARG A 356 -57.57 44.15 -161.85
CA ARG A 356 -58.49 45.28 -161.79
C ARG A 356 -58.18 46.33 -162.85
N SER A 357 -56.91 46.54 -163.21
CA SER A 357 -56.51 47.41 -164.32
C SER A 357 -56.90 46.79 -165.67
N GLU A 358 -56.63 45.49 -165.86
CA GLU A 358 -57.12 44.72 -167.02
C GLU A 358 -58.65 44.70 -167.10
N LEU A 359 -59.35 44.56 -165.97
CA LEU A 359 -60.80 44.66 -165.87
C LEU A 359 -61.30 46.08 -166.11
N THR A 360 -60.54 47.13 -165.77
CA THR A 360 -60.92 48.52 -166.07
C THR A 360 -60.72 48.84 -167.55
N GLU A 361 -59.73 48.25 -168.21
CA GLU A 361 -59.58 48.36 -169.67
C GLU A 361 -60.62 47.51 -170.41
N LYS A 362 -60.85 46.26 -169.98
CA LYS A 362 -61.95 45.41 -170.48
C LYS A 362 -63.30 46.07 -170.24
N SER A 363 -63.54 46.68 -169.08
CA SER A 363 -64.78 47.39 -168.76
C SER A 363 -64.90 48.71 -169.50
N ARG A 364 -63.82 49.32 -169.99
CA ARG A 364 -63.90 50.47 -170.91
C ARG A 364 -64.35 50.01 -172.28
N LYS A 365 -63.68 49.01 -172.85
CA LYS A 365 -64.06 48.35 -174.12
C LYS A 365 -65.48 47.78 -174.07
N LEU A 366 -65.85 47.14 -172.96
CA LEU A 366 -67.20 46.65 -172.70
C LEU A 366 -68.20 47.75 -172.36
N GLN A 367 -67.78 48.96 -171.95
CA GLN A 367 -68.68 50.13 -171.84
C GLN A 367 -68.90 50.78 -173.21
N ASP A 368 -67.87 50.86 -174.05
CA ASP A 368 -68.02 51.26 -175.46
C ASP A 368 -68.97 50.28 -176.20
N GLU A 369 -68.87 48.98 -175.89
CA GLU A 369 -69.83 47.97 -176.36
C GLU A 369 -71.19 48.03 -175.61
N LEU A 370 -71.24 48.36 -174.31
CA LEU A 370 -72.51 48.51 -173.57
C LEU A 370 -73.28 49.75 -173.98
N ASP A 371 -72.65 50.85 -174.40
CA ASP A 371 -73.39 51.99 -174.94
C ASP A 371 -74.05 51.64 -176.28
N MET A 372 -73.54 50.60 -176.99
CA MET A 372 -74.26 49.94 -178.09
C MET A 372 -75.26 48.86 -177.63
N LEU A 373 -75.01 48.13 -176.54
CA LEU A 373 -75.85 47.00 -176.08
C LEU A 373 -76.86 47.30 -174.97
N HIS A 374 -76.81 48.46 -174.31
CA HIS A 374 -77.75 48.87 -173.25
C HIS A 374 -79.15 49.17 -173.82
N ASN A 375 -79.24 49.34 -175.15
CA ASN A 375 -80.47 49.21 -175.92
C ASN A 375 -81.09 47.78 -175.87
N ARG A 376 -80.50 46.78 -175.18
CA ARG A 376 -80.85 45.35 -175.28
C ARG A 376 -80.73 44.48 -173.98
N LEU A 377 -81.32 44.89 -172.85
CA LEU A 377 -81.76 44.02 -171.69
C LEU A 377 -80.68 43.40 -170.74
N THR A 378 -81.00 42.49 -169.78
CA THR A 378 -81.17 42.72 -168.29
C THR A 378 -80.81 41.46 -167.38
N CYS A 379 -80.32 41.59 -166.09
CA CYS A 379 -80.26 40.60 -164.92
C CYS A 379 -79.13 39.47 -164.77
N THR A 380 -78.74 38.74 -163.66
CA THR A 380 -78.77 38.75 -162.12
C THR A 380 -78.01 37.54 -161.36
N ASN A 381 -77.55 37.69 -160.08
CA ASN A 381 -77.39 36.70 -158.91
C ASN A 381 -76.20 35.63 -158.76
N GLN A 382 -75.81 34.91 -157.64
CA GLN A 382 -75.80 34.99 -156.10
C GLN A 382 -75.04 33.83 -155.28
N PHE A 383 -74.48 34.09 -154.05
CA PHE A 383 -74.33 33.29 -152.73
C PHE A 383 -73.37 32.07 -152.29
N SER A 384 -72.97 32.00 -150.95
CA SER A 384 -72.59 30.87 -149.95
C SER A 384 -71.13 30.23 -149.77
N GLY A 385 -70.61 29.49 -148.70
CA GLY A 385 -70.79 29.30 -147.19
C GLY A 385 -70.21 27.99 -146.41
N ASN A 386 -69.74 28.01 -145.10
CA ASN A 386 -69.42 26.92 -144.03
C ASN A 386 -67.93 26.36 -143.77
N ARG A 387 -67.40 25.56 -142.74
CA ARG A 387 -67.47 25.18 -141.23
C ARG A 387 -66.27 24.17 -140.79
N GLU A 388 -65.98 23.40 -139.65
CA GLU A 388 -66.42 23.02 -138.22
C GLU A 388 -65.42 22.09 -137.32
N ASN A 389 -65.61 21.89 -135.96
CA ASN A 389 -65.27 20.74 -134.95
C ASN A 389 -63.80 20.35 -134.38
N ASN A 390 -63.44 19.51 -133.32
CA ASN A 390 -63.89 19.04 -131.92
C ASN A 390 -62.90 18.07 -131.05
N HIS A 391 -63.10 17.85 -129.70
CA HIS A 391 -62.70 16.70 -128.71
C HIS A 391 -61.28 16.54 -127.99
N PHE A 392 -60.93 15.69 -126.92
CA PHE A 392 -61.52 15.13 -125.61
C PHE A 392 -60.55 14.21 -124.68
N ASP A 393 -60.94 13.74 -123.43
CA ASP A 393 -60.56 12.52 -122.54
C ASP A 393 -59.86 12.50 -121.07
N VAL A 394 -60.00 11.42 -120.22
CA VAL A 394 -60.09 11.37 -118.66
C VAL A 394 -59.47 10.14 -117.81
N ILE A 395 -59.31 10.16 -116.43
CA ILE A 395 -59.63 9.09 -115.34
C ILE A 395 -58.98 9.14 -113.85
N ASN A 396 -59.81 9.07 -112.74
CA ASN A 396 -59.75 8.49 -111.32
C ASN A 396 -58.55 8.65 -110.26
N THR A 397 -58.47 8.27 -108.91
CA THR A 397 -59.25 7.92 -107.62
C THR A 397 -58.25 7.58 -106.40
N GLN A 398 -58.47 7.34 -105.06
CA GLN A 398 -59.43 7.71 -103.94
C GLN A 398 -59.17 6.98 -102.51
N ASN A 399 -59.43 7.63 -101.32
CA ASN A 399 -59.80 7.15 -99.90
C ASN A 399 -58.83 6.77 -98.69
N ASN A 400 -59.38 6.74 -97.43
CA ASN A 400 -58.74 6.76 -96.06
C ASN A 400 -59.24 5.68 -95.02
N ASN A 401 -58.48 5.41 -93.92
CA ASN A 401 -58.90 5.39 -92.46
C ASN A 401 -58.09 4.41 -91.55
N ASP A 402 -57.33 4.88 -90.53
CA ASP A 402 -56.63 4.00 -89.53
C ASP A 402 -56.31 4.61 -88.13
N GLU A 403 -56.63 5.87 -87.85
CA GLU A 403 -55.80 6.67 -86.92
C GLU A 403 -56.19 6.73 -85.42
N GLU A 404 -57.27 6.10 -84.96
CA GLU A 404 -57.79 6.31 -83.59
C GLU A 404 -57.53 5.17 -82.60
N GLU A 405 -57.58 3.90 -83.03
CA GLU A 405 -57.49 2.75 -82.10
C GLU A 405 -56.09 2.57 -81.49
N GLU A 406 -55.04 2.95 -82.23
CA GLU A 406 -53.65 2.85 -81.77
C GLU A 406 -53.35 3.82 -80.61
N LYS A 407 -54.07 4.96 -80.54
CA LYS A 407 -53.91 5.98 -79.49
C LYS A 407 -54.40 5.46 -78.13
N LEU A 408 -55.48 4.66 -78.11
CA LEU A 408 -56.06 4.12 -76.87
C LEU A 408 -55.15 3.05 -76.22
N GLN A 409 -54.53 2.16 -77.01
CA GLN A 409 -53.63 1.13 -76.48
C GLN A 409 -52.34 1.70 -75.85
N ARG A 410 -51.83 2.83 -76.37
CA ARG A 410 -50.64 3.50 -75.81
C ARG A 410 -50.90 4.02 -74.39
N ILE A 411 -52.10 4.53 -74.11
CA ILE A 411 -52.49 5.07 -72.79
C ILE A 411 -52.56 3.97 -71.73
N ILE A 412 -53.14 2.80 -72.05
CA ILE A 412 -53.28 1.69 -71.10
C ILE A 412 -51.91 1.15 -70.65
N LYS A 413 -50.95 1.01 -71.57
CA LYS A 413 -49.57 0.59 -71.27
C LYS A 413 -48.83 1.60 -70.38
N LEU A 414 -49.10 2.90 -70.53
CA LEU A 414 -48.54 3.96 -69.69
C LEU A 414 -49.02 3.86 -68.24
N PHE A 415 -50.32 3.67 -68.01
CA PHE A 415 -50.87 3.49 -66.65
C PHE A 415 -50.35 2.22 -65.97
N GLN A 416 -50.29 1.09 -66.68
CA GLN A 416 -49.74 -0.16 -66.12
C GLN A 416 -48.28 -0.01 -65.69
N LYS A 417 -47.44 0.67 -66.50
CA LYS A 417 -46.04 0.95 -66.15
C LYS A 417 -45.91 1.89 -64.94
N HIS A 418 -46.79 2.89 -64.82
CA HIS A 418 -46.76 3.85 -63.72
C HIS A 418 -47.14 3.21 -62.37
N PHE A 419 -48.20 2.39 -62.32
CA PHE A 419 -48.58 1.69 -61.08
C PHE A 419 -47.53 0.65 -60.66
N LEU A 420 -46.96 -0.10 -61.59
CA LEU A 420 -45.93 -1.11 -61.27
C LEU A 420 -44.66 -0.47 -60.68
N LEU A 421 -44.28 0.72 -61.15
CA LEU A 421 -43.19 1.51 -60.56
C LEU A 421 -43.52 1.94 -59.11
N HIS A 422 -44.72 2.49 -58.86
CA HIS A 422 -45.10 2.92 -57.51
C HIS A 422 -45.26 1.78 -56.51
N ILE A 423 -45.74 0.60 -56.93
CA ILE A 423 -45.81 -0.58 -56.05
C ILE A 423 -44.40 -1.02 -55.63
N ASN A 424 -43.49 -1.15 -56.59
CA ASN A 424 -42.10 -1.55 -56.31
C ASN A 424 -41.37 -0.49 -55.45
N GLU A 425 -41.61 0.80 -55.71
CA GLU A 425 -41.06 1.88 -54.87
C GLU A 425 -41.63 1.88 -53.43
N PHE A 426 -42.88 1.46 -53.26
CA PHE A 426 -43.51 1.28 -51.94
C PHE A 426 -42.96 0.05 -51.20
N GLU A 427 -42.83 -1.10 -51.87
CA GLU A 427 -42.24 -2.32 -51.29
C GLU A 427 -40.80 -2.09 -50.82
N ASN A 428 -39.96 -1.39 -51.60
CA ASN A 428 -38.61 -1.02 -51.17
C ASN A 428 -38.61 -0.10 -49.93
N LYS A 429 -39.58 0.82 -49.81
CA LYS A 429 -39.73 1.68 -48.62
C LYS A 429 -40.20 0.88 -47.40
N VAL A 430 -41.09 -0.10 -47.57
CA VAL A 430 -41.53 -1.01 -46.50
C VAL A 430 -40.38 -1.88 -46.01
N SER A 431 -39.59 -2.49 -46.89
CA SER A 431 -38.40 -3.26 -46.51
C SER A 431 -37.39 -2.41 -45.74
N SER A 432 -37.06 -1.21 -46.23
CA SER A 432 -36.14 -0.28 -45.55
C SER A 432 -36.62 0.14 -44.15
N ILE A 433 -37.93 0.26 -43.92
CA ILE A 433 -38.50 0.51 -42.60
C ILE A 433 -38.41 -0.73 -41.71
N SER A 434 -38.66 -1.92 -42.26
CA SER A 434 -38.56 -3.20 -41.54
C SER A 434 -37.12 -3.48 -41.08
N ASP A 435 -36.12 -3.24 -41.93
CA ASP A 435 -34.71 -3.42 -41.58
C ASP A 435 -34.28 -2.47 -40.47
N ARG A 436 -34.76 -1.21 -40.49
CA ARG A 436 -34.54 -0.24 -39.41
C ARG A 436 -35.17 -0.68 -38.09
N LEU A 437 -36.40 -1.20 -38.12
CA LEU A 437 -37.09 -1.72 -36.93
C LEU A 437 -36.35 -2.92 -36.32
N ASN A 438 -35.86 -3.84 -37.15
CA ASN A 438 -35.07 -4.99 -36.70
C ASN A 438 -33.77 -4.52 -36.01
N LEU A 439 -33.05 -3.57 -36.62
CA LEU A 439 -31.83 -2.99 -36.04
C LEU A 439 -32.08 -2.28 -34.70
N GLU A 440 -33.22 -1.58 -34.57
CA GLU A 440 -33.62 -0.89 -33.33
C GLU A 440 -34.02 -1.90 -32.22
N VAL A 441 -34.65 -3.02 -32.60
CA VAL A 441 -34.93 -4.15 -31.69
C VAL A 441 -33.64 -4.83 -31.21
N ASP A 442 -32.64 -5.05 -32.08
CA ASP A 442 -31.35 -5.62 -31.69
C ASP A 442 -30.55 -4.69 -30.75
N GLN A 443 -30.63 -3.38 -30.98
CA GLN A 443 -30.09 -2.39 -30.05
C GLN A 443 -30.82 -2.44 -28.69
N MET A 444 -32.15 -2.52 -28.66
CA MET A 444 -32.92 -2.69 -27.41
C MET A 444 -32.57 -3.99 -26.67
N GLN A 445 -32.38 -5.11 -27.37
CA GLN A 445 -31.93 -6.36 -26.76
C GLN A 445 -30.51 -6.23 -26.17
N THR A 446 -29.61 -5.56 -26.88
CA THR A 446 -28.26 -5.26 -26.40
C THR A 446 -28.29 -4.41 -25.12
N PHE A 447 -29.09 -3.34 -25.08
CA PHE A 447 -29.32 -2.56 -23.87
C PHE A 447 -29.95 -3.38 -22.74
N GLN A 448 -30.88 -4.30 -23.03
CA GLN A 448 -31.50 -5.17 -22.02
C GLN A 448 -30.46 -6.15 -21.42
N MET A 449 -29.55 -6.69 -22.23
CA MET A 449 -28.46 -7.55 -21.75
C MET A 449 -27.44 -6.77 -20.91
N HIS A 450 -27.10 -5.55 -21.31
CA HIS A 450 -26.27 -4.65 -20.51
C HIS A 450 -26.93 -4.30 -19.17
N ALA A 451 -28.23 -4.02 -19.15
CA ALA A 451 -28.99 -3.77 -17.92
C ALA A 451 -29.05 -5.00 -16.99
N LYS A 452 -29.20 -6.22 -17.53
CA LYS A 452 -29.10 -7.47 -16.76
C LYS A 452 -27.71 -7.62 -16.13
N SER A 453 -26.64 -7.41 -16.90
CA SER A 453 -25.26 -7.46 -16.41
C SER A 453 -24.99 -6.44 -15.30
N ILE A 454 -25.52 -5.22 -15.42
CA ILE A 454 -25.48 -4.21 -14.35
C ILE A 454 -26.24 -4.69 -13.10
N MET A 455 -27.43 -5.28 -13.23
CA MET A 455 -28.15 -5.82 -12.06
C MET A 455 -27.43 -7.01 -11.41
N GLU A 456 -26.77 -7.88 -12.19
CA GLU A 456 -25.91 -8.93 -11.64
C GLU A 456 -24.69 -8.34 -10.91
N THR A 457 -24.09 -7.28 -11.45
CA THR A 457 -22.99 -6.55 -10.78
C THR A 457 -23.45 -5.85 -9.51
N ILE A 458 -24.68 -5.30 -9.47
CA ILE A 458 -25.29 -4.72 -8.27
C ILE A 458 -25.57 -5.82 -7.23
N ASN A 459 -26.08 -6.98 -7.65
CA ASN A 459 -26.31 -8.11 -6.75
C ASN A 459 -25.00 -8.66 -6.18
N GLN A 460 -23.93 -8.75 -6.98
CA GLN A 460 -22.58 -9.07 -6.49
C GLN A 460 -22.05 -7.98 -5.55
N SER A 461 -22.27 -6.70 -5.87
CA SER A 461 -21.92 -5.56 -5.01
C SER A 461 -22.75 -5.47 -3.72
N SER A 462 -23.83 -6.24 -3.57
CA SER A 462 -24.55 -6.37 -2.29
C SER A 462 -23.79 -7.22 -1.26
N MET A 463 -22.78 -7.99 -1.70
CA MET A 463 -22.02 -8.90 -0.84
C MET A 463 -20.85 -8.23 -0.10
N TYR A 464 -20.52 -6.96 -0.41
CA TYR A 464 -19.55 -6.16 0.35
C TYR A 464 -20.06 -4.73 0.60
N PRO A 465 -19.83 -4.14 1.79
CA PRO A 465 -20.59 -2.97 2.25
C PRO A 465 -20.07 -1.65 1.69
N LYS A 466 -20.99 -0.77 1.28
CA LYS A 466 -20.69 0.64 1.04
C LYS A 466 -20.77 1.46 2.33
N SER A 467 -19.70 2.18 2.61
CA SER A 467 -19.73 3.39 3.42
C SER A 467 -20.51 4.51 2.68
N PHE A 468 -20.90 5.54 3.43
CA PHE A 468 -21.46 6.81 2.94
C PHE A 468 -22.87 6.82 2.31
N ILE A 469 -23.86 7.01 3.20
CA ILE A 469 -25.05 7.88 3.11
C ILE A 469 -25.48 8.37 1.71
N PRO A 470 -26.69 7.98 1.27
CA PRO A 470 -27.54 8.78 0.39
C PRO A 470 -28.93 9.07 1.00
N SER A 471 -29.57 10.20 0.66
CA SER A 471 -31.05 10.29 0.48
C SER A 471 -31.60 11.68 0.09
N GLN A 472 -31.82 11.89 -1.21
CA GLN A 472 -33.21 11.98 -1.69
C GLN A 472 -33.59 10.56 -2.18
N GLN A 473 -34.84 10.12 -2.30
CA GLN A 473 -36.10 10.81 -2.59
C GLN A 473 -37.26 10.31 -1.67
N GLN A 474 -38.51 10.72 -1.93
CA GLN A 474 -39.61 10.64 -0.95
C GLN A 474 -40.54 9.41 -1.03
N ASN A 475 -40.68 8.71 -2.16
CA ASN A 475 -41.95 7.99 -2.43
C ASN A 475 -42.00 6.48 -2.17
N GLY A 476 -40.90 5.82 -1.78
CA GLY A 476 -40.98 4.48 -1.15
C GLY A 476 -41.40 4.51 0.33
N LYS A 477 -41.35 5.71 0.94
CA LYS A 477 -41.28 5.90 2.40
C LYS A 477 -42.51 5.53 3.23
N THR A 478 -43.58 4.95 2.70
CA THR A 478 -44.78 4.60 3.50
C THR A 478 -44.81 3.12 3.87
N SER A 479 -44.75 2.22 2.88
CA SER A 479 -44.60 0.78 3.13
C SER A 479 -43.28 0.49 3.86
N ASP A 480 -42.19 1.09 3.37
CA ASP A 480 -40.88 0.98 4.01
C ASP A 480 -40.89 1.62 5.40
N ARG A 481 -41.63 2.72 5.65
CA ARG A 481 -41.78 3.24 7.01
C ARG A 481 -42.43 2.25 7.95
N ILE A 482 -43.48 1.55 7.55
CA ILE A 482 -44.21 0.67 8.49
C ILE A 482 -43.31 -0.48 8.92
N GLN A 483 -42.58 -1.10 7.98
CA GLN A 483 -41.59 -2.13 8.34
C GLN A 483 -40.38 -1.54 9.09
N LEU A 484 -39.84 -0.40 8.64
CA LEU A 484 -38.71 0.26 9.31
C LEU A 484 -39.06 0.75 10.71
N THR A 485 -40.29 1.20 10.96
CA THR A 485 -40.78 1.60 12.29
C THR A 485 -40.96 0.37 13.19
N LEU A 486 -41.51 -0.73 12.69
CA LEU A 486 -41.59 -1.99 13.44
C LEU A 486 -40.20 -2.55 13.78
N VAL A 487 -39.25 -2.43 12.85
CA VAL A 487 -37.83 -2.76 13.07
C VAL A 487 -37.19 -1.78 14.06
N GLN A 488 -37.47 -0.48 13.98
CA GLN A 488 -36.99 0.53 14.93
C GLN A 488 -37.55 0.30 16.33
N ASP A 489 -38.83 -0.02 16.51
CA ASP A 489 -39.43 -0.36 17.81
C ASP A 489 -38.87 -1.66 18.39
N ASN A 490 -38.55 -2.63 17.54
CA ASN A 490 -37.89 -3.87 17.97
C ASN A 490 -36.41 -3.62 18.34
N MET A 491 -35.68 -2.83 17.55
CA MET A 491 -34.33 -2.40 17.89
C MET A 491 -34.30 -1.53 19.15
N GLN A 492 -35.27 -0.64 19.33
CA GLN A 492 -35.36 0.25 20.49
C GLN A 492 -35.68 -0.55 21.76
N ARG A 493 -36.62 -1.51 21.70
CA ARG A 493 -36.86 -2.46 22.79
C ARG A 493 -35.61 -3.30 23.11
N TYR A 494 -34.91 -3.80 22.10
CA TYR A 494 -33.64 -4.53 22.28
C TYR A 494 -32.55 -3.64 22.90
N VAL A 495 -32.42 -2.39 22.46
CA VAL A 495 -31.49 -1.38 23.00
C VAL A 495 -31.84 -1.02 24.44
N ASP A 496 -33.12 -0.88 24.79
CA ASP A 496 -33.54 -0.58 26.17
C ASP A 496 -33.41 -1.78 27.11
N ASP A 497 -33.65 -3.00 26.66
CA ASP A 497 -33.32 -4.20 27.44
C ASP A 497 -31.80 -4.42 27.55
N ALA A 498 -31.01 -4.07 26.52
CA ALA A 498 -29.56 -4.01 26.61
C ALA A 498 -29.09 -2.92 27.59
N ARG A 499 -29.75 -1.75 27.64
CA ARG A 499 -29.50 -0.69 28.64
C ARG A 499 -29.87 -1.14 30.04
N LYS A 500 -31.01 -1.84 30.24
CA LYS A 500 -31.39 -2.45 31.53
C LYS A 500 -30.36 -3.48 31.98
N LYS A 501 -30.02 -4.46 31.12
CA LYS A 501 -28.98 -5.47 31.36
C LYS A 501 -27.63 -4.81 31.70
N LYS A 502 -27.22 -3.78 30.94
CA LYS A 502 -26.00 -2.98 31.24
C LYS A 502 -26.07 -2.32 32.62
N ARG A 503 -27.19 -1.68 32.99
CA ARG A 503 -27.37 -1.09 34.34
C ARG A 503 -27.28 -2.14 35.45
N THR A 504 -27.95 -3.28 35.29
CA THR A 504 -27.89 -4.41 36.25
C THR A 504 -26.47 -4.98 36.37
N LEU A 505 -25.76 -5.14 35.25
CA LEU A 505 -24.37 -5.59 35.23
C LEU A 505 -23.43 -4.55 35.86
N CYS A 506 -23.61 -3.25 35.60
CA CYS A 506 -22.84 -2.19 36.25
C CYS A 506 -23.05 -2.19 37.78
N LEU A 507 -24.30 -2.31 38.26
CA LEU A 507 -24.59 -2.45 39.69
C LEU A 507 -23.96 -3.72 40.28
N ARG A 508 -24.02 -4.85 39.56
CA ARG A 508 -23.37 -6.10 39.99
C ARG A 508 -21.85 -5.98 40.01
N ILE A 509 -21.24 -5.28 39.07
CA ILE A 509 -19.80 -4.98 39.04
C ILE A 509 -19.40 -4.08 40.22
N VAL A 510 -20.21 -3.06 40.57
CA VAL A 510 -19.94 -2.21 41.74
C VAL A 510 -20.00 -3.03 43.04
N LEU A 511 -21.05 -3.84 43.22
CA LEU A 511 -21.17 -4.73 44.40
C LEU A 511 -20.06 -5.79 44.45
N LEU A 512 -19.64 -6.34 43.30
CA LEU A 512 -18.52 -7.27 43.23
C LEU A 512 -17.19 -6.58 43.54
N LYS A 513 -16.95 -5.35 43.06
CA LYS A 513 -15.79 -4.55 43.44
C LYS A 513 -15.77 -4.26 44.94
N GLN A 514 -16.88 -3.82 45.52
CA GLN A 514 -16.98 -3.62 46.98
C GLN A 514 -16.67 -4.90 47.76
N LYS A 515 -17.15 -6.07 47.30
CA LYS A 515 -16.81 -7.37 47.91
C LYS A 515 -15.35 -7.77 47.68
N ILE A 516 -14.76 -7.47 46.53
CA ILE A 516 -13.34 -7.70 46.23
C ILE A 516 -12.48 -6.84 47.16
N ASN A 517 -12.69 -5.53 47.21
CA ASN A 517 -11.97 -4.62 48.12
C ASN A 517 -12.07 -5.05 49.60
N PHE A 518 -13.23 -5.55 50.04
CA PHE A 518 -13.40 -6.10 51.39
C PHE A 518 -12.57 -7.38 51.61
N LEU A 519 -12.60 -8.32 50.65
CA LEU A 519 -11.81 -9.55 50.72
C LEU A 519 -10.31 -9.29 50.59
N GLU A 520 -9.89 -8.30 49.80
CA GLU A 520 -8.51 -7.83 49.69
C GLU A 520 -8.04 -7.23 51.03
N SER A 521 -8.87 -6.42 51.69
CA SER A 521 -8.57 -5.87 53.02
C SER A 521 -8.45 -6.95 54.09
N GLU A 522 -9.30 -7.99 54.07
CA GLU A 522 -9.21 -9.09 55.04
C GLU A 522 -8.05 -10.03 54.71
N ILE A 523 -7.73 -10.24 53.42
CA ILE A 523 -6.51 -10.95 52.99
C ILE A 523 -5.25 -10.19 53.42
N GLU A 524 -5.21 -8.86 53.32
CA GLU A 524 -4.02 -8.09 53.73
C GLU A 524 -3.85 -8.08 55.25
N LYS A 525 -4.94 -7.94 56.01
CA LYS A 525 -4.94 -8.14 57.47
C LYS A 525 -4.45 -9.53 57.87
N LEU A 526 -4.91 -10.59 57.18
CA LEU A 526 -4.42 -11.96 57.39
C LEU A 526 -2.96 -12.15 56.93
N ARG A 527 -2.47 -11.37 55.95
CA ARG A 527 -1.05 -11.33 55.56
C ARG A 527 -0.21 -10.64 56.63
N GLU A 528 -0.63 -9.50 57.16
CA GLU A 528 0.06 -8.81 58.28
C GLU A 528 0.12 -9.72 59.52
N GLU A 529 -0.98 -10.41 59.85
CA GLU A 529 -1.01 -11.40 60.93
C GLU A 529 -0.05 -12.58 60.64
N ASN A 530 -0.08 -13.12 59.42
CA ASN A 530 0.82 -14.22 59.02
C ASN A 530 2.29 -13.79 58.94
N ILE A 531 2.59 -12.53 58.61
CA ILE A 531 3.92 -11.93 58.61
C ILE A 531 4.41 -11.75 60.05
N ASN A 532 3.60 -11.18 60.94
CA ASN A 532 3.92 -11.04 62.37
C ASN A 532 4.16 -12.41 63.03
N LEU A 533 3.36 -13.43 62.69
CA LEU A 533 3.59 -14.80 63.13
C LEU A 533 4.88 -15.39 62.54
N LYS A 534 5.23 -15.09 61.28
CA LYS A 534 6.49 -15.55 60.66
C LYS A 534 7.75 -14.85 61.18
N THR A 535 7.70 -13.55 61.48
CA THR A 535 8.82 -12.84 62.11
C THR A 535 9.06 -13.36 63.53
N ASN A 536 8.00 -13.76 64.24
CA ASN A 536 8.10 -14.41 65.55
C ASN A 536 8.44 -15.92 65.47
N VAL A 537 8.44 -16.52 64.27
CA VAL A 537 8.81 -17.93 63.99
C VAL A 537 9.99 -17.98 63.00
N ALA A 538 10.97 -17.08 63.18
CA ALA A 538 12.22 -17.08 62.42
C ALA A 538 13.00 -18.40 62.57
N SER A 539 13.02 -18.95 63.80
CA SER A 539 13.81 -20.14 64.17
C SER A 539 13.55 -21.36 63.30
N ILE A 540 12.29 -21.72 63.04
CA ILE A 540 11.93 -22.91 62.26
C ILE A 540 12.28 -22.71 60.77
N THR A 541 11.87 -21.58 60.18
CA THR A 541 12.02 -21.34 58.74
C THR A 541 13.50 -21.14 58.33
N GLU A 542 14.37 -20.69 59.22
CA GLU A 542 15.82 -20.65 58.97
C GLU A 542 16.49 -22.00 59.25
N TYR A 543 16.13 -22.68 60.34
CA TYR A 543 16.62 -24.03 60.65
C TYR A 543 16.34 -25.02 59.53
N GLU A 544 15.11 -25.08 59.00
CA GLU A 544 14.76 -26.00 57.90
C GLU A 544 15.54 -25.70 56.61
N ARG A 545 15.71 -24.41 56.26
CA ARG A 545 16.49 -24.02 55.07
C ARG A 545 17.98 -24.34 55.23
N VAL A 546 18.56 -24.12 56.40
CA VAL A 546 19.95 -24.48 56.70
C VAL A 546 20.13 -26.00 56.72
N CYS A 547 19.23 -26.77 57.32
CA CYS A 547 19.28 -28.23 57.33
C CYS A 547 19.11 -28.84 55.94
N LEU A 548 18.28 -28.26 55.07
CA LEU A 548 18.14 -28.70 53.67
C LEU A 548 19.41 -28.38 52.86
N ALA A 549 19.94 -27.16 52.97
CA ALA A 549 21.18 -26.75 52.31
C ALA A 549 22.38 -27.60 52.76
N TYR A 550 22.48 -27.89 54.07
CA TYR A 550 23.51 -28.76 54.64
C TYR A 550 23.40 -30.21 54.13
N LYS A 551 22.19 -30.80 54.13
CA LYS A 551 21.96 -32.16 53.61
C LYS A 551 22.27 -32.28 52.12
N ASP A 552 22.06 -31.23 51.34
CA ASP A 552 22.43 -31.19 49.92
C ASP A 552 23.94 -31.04 49.71
N LEU A 553 24.60 -30.11 50.44
CA LEU A 553 26.05 -29.97 50.41
C LEU A 553 26.77 -31.25 50.86
N TYR A 554 26.29 -31.89 51.93
CA TYR A 554 26.87 -33.13 52.44
C TYR A 554 26.73 -34.29 51.44
N ARG A 555 25.59 -34.40 50.75
CA ARG A 555 25.41 -35.38 49.67
C ARG A 555 26.38 -35.14 48.51
N ARG A 556 26.49 -33.89 48.04
CA ARG A 556 27.44 -33.51 46.99
C ARG A 556 28.89 -33.69 47.44
N HIS A 557 29.21 -33.46 48.71
CA HIS A 557 30.52 -33.75 49.28
C HIS A 557 30.82 -35.25 49.23
N GLN A 558 29.90 -36.13 49.64
CA GLN A 558 30.05 -37.60 49.52
C GLN A 558 30.09 -38.09 48.05
N GLU A 559 29.55 -37.34 47.10
CA GLU A 559 29.70 -37.62 45.66
C GLU A 559 31.10 -37.21 45.17
N TYR A 560 31.56 -36.00 45.50
CA TYR A 560 32.92 -35.55 45.17
C TYR A 560 34.00 -36.37 45.89
N GLU A 561 33.81 -36.76 47.15
CA GLU A 561 34.70 -37.64 47.90
C GLU A 561 34.84 -39.00 47.20
N ARG A 562 33.72 -39.59 46.74
CA ARG A 562 33.77 -40.83 45.94
C ARG A 562 34.42 -40.62 44.57
N ILE A 563 34.21 -39.47 43.91
CA ILE A 563 34.89 -39.15 42.65
C ILE A 563 36.40 -38.97 42.86
N ILE A 564 36.82 -38.35 43.96
CA ILE A 564 38.24 -38.08 44.26
C ILE A 564 38.95 -39.35 44.72
N LEU A 565 38.39 -40.09 45.69
CA LEU A 565 39.01 -41.27 46.29
C LEU A 565 38.90 -42.54 45.44
N ASN A 566 37.87 -42.67 44.59
CA ASN A 566 37.74 -43.78 43.63
C ASN A 566 38.01 -43.34 42.17
N SER A 567 38.81 -42.29 41.95
CA SER A 567 39.46 -42.09 40.64
C SER A 567 40.89 -42.61 40.69
N ASP A 568 41.34 -43.30 39.64
CA ASP A 568 42.67 -43.93 39.52
C ASP A 568 43.86 -42.94 39.47
N ASN A 569 43.65 -41.68 39.85
CA ASN A 569 44.58 -40.56 39.72
C ASN A 569 45.59 -40.41 40.87
N GLN A 570 45.53 -41.25 41.91
CA GLN A 570 46.49 -41.25 43.04
C GLN A 570 47.92 -41.74 42.66
N LYS A 571 48.37 -41.51 41.42
CA LYS A 571 49.71 -41.89 40.92
C LYS A 571 50.61 -40.72 40.53
N PHE A 572 50.15 -39.47 40.72
CA PHE A 572 50.85 -38.27 40.22
C PHE A 572 51.12 -37.15 41.25
N ILE A 573 50.82 -37.33 42.54
CA ILE A 573 51.01 -36.27 43.57
C ILE A 573 51.76 -36.81 44.81
N THR A 574 52.87 -37.52 44.60
CA THR A 574 53.86 -37.84 45.64
C THR A 574 55.28 -37.79 45.06
N ASN A 575 55.74 -36.60 44.67
CA ASN A 575 57.16 -36.31 44.39
C ASN A 575 57.41 -34.79 44.29
N ASN A 576 57.54 -34.14 45.45
CA ASN A 576 58.43 -33.00 45.69
C ASN A 576 58.49 -32.71 47.20
N ASP A 577 59.46 -31.88 47.58
CA ASP A 577 59.70 -31.34 48.93
C ASP A 577 60.21 -32.36 49.97
N HIS A 578 61.50 -32.70 49.82
CA HIS A 578 62.27 -33.51 50.77
C HIS A 578 63.63 -32.84 51.11
N VAL A 579 63.58 -31.64 51.71
CA VAL A 579 64.72 -30.93 52.31
C VAL A 579 64.26 -30.20 53.57
N GLY A 580 65.03 -30.25 54.67
CA GLY A 580 64.81 -29.38 55.85
C GLY A 580 64.32 -30.05 57.13
N ARG A 581 65.07 -31.02 57.66
CA ARG A 581 65.07 -31.35 59.11
C ARG A 581 66.28 -30.70 59.79
N LEU A 582 66.13 -30.38 61.08
CA LEU A 582 67.08 -30.34 62.22
C LEU A 582 66.39 -29.45 63.29
N THR A 583 65.79 -29.91 64.40
CA THR A 583 66.24 -30.66 65.63
C THR A 583 66.41 -29.73 66.84
N GLU A 584 66.57 -30.31 68.05
CA GLU A 584 66.43 -29.72 69.40
C GLU A 584 64.94 -29.76 69.84
N GLU A 585 64.47 -30.62 70.77
CA GLU A 585 65.00 -31.13 72.07
C GLU A 585 65.08 -30.00 73.12
N GLU A 586 64.56 -30.14 74.35
CA GLU A 586 64.11 -31.34 75.10
C GLU A 586 62.58 -31.59 75.13
#